data_AF-A0A923YYD5-F1
#
_entry.id   AF-A0A923YYD5-F1
#
_cell.length_a   1.000
_cell.length_b   1.000
_cell.length_c   1.000
_cell.angle_alpha   90.00
_cell.angle_beta   90.00
_cell.angle_gamma   90.00
#
_symmetry.space_group_name_H-M   'P 1'
#
loop_
_entity.id
_entity.type
_entity.pdbx_description
1 polymer ?
#
loop_
_entity_poly.entity_id
_entity_poly.type
_entity_poly.pdbx_seq_one_letter_code
_entity_poly.pdbx_strand_id
1 'polypeptide(L)'
;MKKKLFYLLLYFFAFLQSNAQNDAFWTLHNNNTNKIIETDKGVSRESFPKEFQLHALNLSQLRDVLFSSKSAVNGTRTIITLPNVNGQYEQFEVFEASNFEADLQAQFPEIRAYSGQGITDKYATLKLSISPQGIQTMVFRTDKPNEFIEPYSKDHTVYAVFKSNRTKGNLAWSCTTEDKNLITKVSEQIPASNFNKFNDTTLRTMRLAQSCNGEYANYFGASSAAQVGLVLAAFNATLTRCNGVYEKDLALHLNLV
;
A
#
# COMPACT_ATOMS: atom_id res chain seq x y z
N MET A 1 -35.63 39.28 -33.55
CA MET A 1 -35.56 38.59 -32.25
C MET A 1 -35.09 37.13 -32.35
N LYS A 2 -35.43 36.37 -33.42
CA LYS A 2 -35.01 34.95 -33.58
C LYS A 2 -33.49 34.70 -33.66
N LYS A 3 -32.71 35.59 -34.27
CA LYS A 3 -31.23 35.44 -34.35
C LYS A 3 -30.53 35.64 -33.00
N LYS A 4 -31.04 36.51 -32.12
CA LYS A 4 -30.48 36.73 -30.78
C LYS A 4 -30.71 35.54 -29.84
N LEU A 5 -31.83 34.81 -30.02
CA LEU A 5 -32.12 33.60 -29.25
C LEU A 5 -31.18 32.43 -29.64
N PHE A 6 -30.80 32.34 -30.91
CA PHE A 6 -29.87 31.31 -31.41
C PHE A 6 -28.46 31.48 -30.84
N TYR A 7 -27.96 32.71 -30.75
CA TYR A 7 -26.65 32.99 -30.13
C TYR A 7 -26.64 32.77 -28.61
N LEU A 8 -27.78 32.97 -27.93
CA LEU A 8 -27.90 32.70 -26.49
C LEU A 8 -27.88 31.20 -26.18
N LEU A 9 -28.47 30.38 -27.06
CA LEU A 9 -28.47 28.91 -26.96
C LEU A 9 -27.09 28.32 -27.27
N LEU A 10 -26.33 28.94 -28.17
CA LEU A 10 -24.94 28.54 -28.48
C LEU A 10 -23.96 28.87 -27.35
N TYR A 11 -24.22 29.94 -26.59
CA TYR A 11 -23.44 30.28 -25.39
C TYR A 11 -23.73 29.34 -24.21
N PHE A 12 -24.95 28.82 -24.09
CA PHE A 12 -25.31 27.89 -23.03
C PHE A 12 -24.73 26.48 -23.26
N PHE A 13 -24.51 26.09 -24.53
CA PHE A 13 -23.90 24.80 -24.87
C PHE A 13 -22.38 24.76 -24.68
N ALA A 14 -21.70 25.91 -24.62
CA ALA A 14 -20.26 26.00 -24.37
C ALA A 14 -19.87 25.81 -22.89
N PHE A 15 -20.83 25.85 -21.97
CA PHE A 15 -20.60 25.62 -20.53
C PHE A 15 -20.72 24.16 -20.09
N LEU A 16 -21.00 23.24 -21.02
CA LEU A 16 -20.86 21.79 -20.80
C LEU A 16 -19.45 21.32 -21.22
N GLN A 17 -18.42 22.05 -20.80
CA GLN A 17 -17.07 21.49 -20.75
C GLN A 17 -17.05 20.53 -19.57
N SER A 18 -17.27 19.26 -19.87
CA SER A 18 -16.99 18.12 -19.01
C SER A 18 -15.66 18.33 -18.29
N ASN A 19 -15.72 18.54 -16.97
CA ASN A 19 -14.56 18.42 -16.09
C ASN A 19 -14.15 16.94 -16.08
N ALA A 20 -13.40 16.51 -17.09
CA ALA A 20 -12.55 15.34 -16.94
C ALA A 20 -11.46 15.75 -15.94
N GLN A 21 -11.68 15.43 -14.67
CA GLN A 21 -10.62 15.52 -13.66
C GLN A 21 -9.57 14.47 -14.06
N ASN A 22 -8.60 14.87 -14.87
CA ASN A 22 -7.37 14.10 -15.00
C ASN A 22 -6.73 14.09 -13.62
N ASP A 23 -6.72 12.92 -12.99
CA ASP A 23 -5.98 12.76 -11.76
C ASP A 23 -4.51 13.10 -11.99
N ALA A 24 -3.90 13.81 -11.05
CA ALA A 24 -2.55 14.33 -11.19
C ALA A 24 -1.49 13.21 -11.18
N PHE A 25 -1.80 12.05 -10.61
CA PHE A 25 -0.85 10.96 -10.40
C PHE A 25 -1.13 9.76 -11.30
N TRP A 26 -2.41 9.51 -11.60
CA TRP A 26 -2.85 8.26 -12.21
C TRP A 26 -3.50 8.47 -13.57
N THR A 27 -3.17 7.56 -14.49
CA THR A 27 -3.87 7.45 -15.77
C THR A 27 -4.35 6.01 -15.97
N LEU A 28 -5.58 5.85 -16.43
CA LEU A 28 -6.13 4.52 -16.70
C LEU A 28 -5.33 3.89 -17.85
N HIS A 29 -4.79 2.69 -17.61
CA HIS A 29 -4.03 1.97 -18.62
C HIS A 29 -4.96 1.00 -19.37
N ASN A 30 -5.39 1.40 -20.57
CA ASN A 30 -6.23 0.56 -21.41
C ASN A 30 -5.38 -0.53 -22.09
N ASN A 31 -5.78 -1.79 -21.94
CA ASN A 31 -5.17 -2.96 -22.58
C ASN A 31 -5.22 -2.94 -24.12
N ASN A 32 -5.82 -1.92 -24.74
CA ASN A 32 -5.97 -1.76 -26.19
C ASN A 32 -4.72 -1.21 -26.89
N THR A 33 -3.62 -0.99 -26.17
CA THR A 33 -2.34 -0.71 -26.82
C THR A 33 -1.70 -2.05 -27.17
N ASN A 34 -1.35 -2.27 -28.45
CA ASN A 34 -0.65 -3.47 -28.95
C ASN A 34 0.79 -3.64 -28.39
N LYS A 35 1.06 -3.10 -27.20
CA LYS A 35 2.36 -3.15 -26.53
C LYS A 35 2.31 -4.25 -25.48
N ILE A 36 3.06 -5.32 -25.70
CA ILE A 36 3.24 -6.37 -24.69
C ILE A 36 3.94 -5.74 -23.48
N ILE A 37 3.29 -5.81 -22.32
CA ILE A 37 3.87 -5.36 -21.05
C ILE A 37 4.64 -6.53 -20.45
N GLU A 38 5.95 -6.36 -20.26
CA GLU A 38 6.73 -7.32 -19.47
C GLU A 38 6.30 -7.21 -18.00
N THR A 39 5.80 -8.29 -17.42
CA THR A 39 5.24 -8.27 -16.06
C THR A 39 6.32 -8.30 -14.99
N ASP A 40 6.04 -7.66 -13.86
CA ASP A 40 6.87 -7.77 -12.66
C ASP A 40 6.88 -9.22 -12.15
N LYS A 41 7.99 -9.63 -11.54
CA LYS A 41 8.16 -10.97 -10.95
C LYS A 41 7.10 -11.30 -9.90
N GLY A 42 6.52 -10.29 -9.23
CA GLY A 42 5.44 -10.47 -8.26
C GLY A 42 4.11 -10.91 -8.89
N VAL A 43 3.92 -10.68 -10.19
CA VAL A 43 2.70 -11.05 -10.93
C VAL A 43 2.63 -12.56 -11.18
N SER A 44 3.77 -13.26 -11.24
CA SER A 44 3.80 -14.71 -11.51
C SER A 44 3.43 -15.59 -10.31
N ARG A 45 3.20 -15.00 -9.12
CA ARG A 45 2.81 -15.76 -7.93
C ARG A 45 1.39 -16.34 -8.08
N GLU A 46 1.17 -17.55 -7.57
CA GLU A 46 -0.14 -18.21 -7.64
C GLU A 46 -1.27 -17.42 -6.97
N SER A 47 -0.93 -16.60 -5.97
CA SER A 47 -1.87 -15.75 -5.24
C SER A 47 -2.14 -14.40 -5.91
N PHE A 48 -1.59 -14.13 -7.10
CA PHE A 48 -1.90 -12.90 -7.81
C PHE A 48 -3.38 -12.89 -8.25
N PRO A 49 -4.11 -11.78 -8.10
CA PRO A 49 -5.51 -11.70 -8.50
C PRO A 49 -5.70 -12.00 -10.00
N LYS A 50 -6.82 -12.67 -10.33
CA LYS A 50 -7.26 -12.83 -11.73
C LYS A 50 -8.06 -11.63 -12.24
N GLU A 51 -8.67 -10.88 -11.33
CA GLU A 51 -9.45 -9.67 -11.60
C GLU A 51 -8.69 -8.46 -11.06
N PHE A 52 -8.24 -7.57 -11.94
CA PHE A 52 -7.55 -6.34 -11.59
C PHE A 52 -7.73 -5.28 -12.67
N GLN A 53 -7.56 -4.01 -12.30
CA GLN A 53 -7.51 -2.88 -13.23
C GLN A 53 -6.08 -2.35 -13.30
N LEU A 54 -5.65 -1.89 -14.48
CA LEU A 54 -4.31 -1.35 -14.68
C LEU A 54 -4.34 0.18 -14.73
N HIS A 55 -3.44 0.79 -13.98
CA HIS A 55 -3.23 2.24 -13.97
C HIS A 55 -1.75 2.55 -14.09
N ALA A 56 -1.40 3.53 -14.93
CA ALA A 56 -0.05 4.06 -14.98
C ALA A 56 0.11 5.16 -13.93
N LEU A 57 1.24 5.14 -13.23
CA LEU A 57 1.58 6.05 -12.14
C LEU A 57 2.69 7.01 -12.55
N ASN A 58 2.48 8.30 -12.31
CA ASN A 58 3.56 9.28 -12.26
C ASN A 58 4.24 9.26 -10.88
N LEU A 59 5.23 8.39 -10.72
CA LEU A 59 5.89 8.15 -9.43
C LEU A 59 6.64 9.39 -8.91
N SER A 60 7.29 10.17 -9.79
CA SER A 60 8.04 11.35 -9.35
C SER A 60 7.11 12.40 -8.74
N GLN A 61 5.98 12.67 -9.40
CA GLN A 61 5.01 13.63 -8.91
C GLN A 61 4.36 13.19 -7.59
N LEU A 62 4.01 11.89 -7.48
CA LEU A 62 3.50 11.36 -6.21
C LEU A 62 4.54 11.45 -5.10
N ARG A 63 5.81 11.15 -5.42
CA ARG A 63 6.93 11.20 -4.48
C ARG A 63 7.15 12.60 -3.94
N ASP A 64 7.18 13.62 -4.80
CA ASP A 64 7.39 15.01 -4.39
C ASP A 64 6.30 15.47 -3.42
N VAL A 65 5.04 15.11 -3.71
CA VAL A 65 3.88 15.42 -2.86
C VAL A 65 3.98 14.70 -1.51
N LEU A 66 4.29 13.40 -1.51
CA LEU A 66 4.42 12.62 -0.29
C LEU A 66 5.58 13.10 0.60
N PHE A 67 6.75 13.37 0.02
CA PHE A 67 7.96 13.72 0.76
C PHE A 67 7.90 15.14 1.34
N SER A 68 6.95 15.96 0.88
CA SER A 68 6.62 17.26 1.49
C SER A 68 5.80 17.14 2.77
N SER A 69 5.15 15.99 3.01
CA SER A 69 4.37 15.74 4.23
C SER A 69 5.28 15.36 5.40
N LYS A 70 4.82 15.64 6.63
CA LYS A 70 5.56 15.36 7.88
C LYS A 70 4.74 14.47 8.81
N SER A 71 5.38 13.92 9.84
CA SER A 71 4.78 13.00 10.82
C SER A 71 3.50 13.52 11.50
N ALA A 72 2.57 12.60 11.83
CA ALA A 72 1.24 12.87 12.41
C ALA A 72 1.21 13.82 13.61
N VAL A 73 2.26 13.80 14.45
CA VAL A 73 2.28 14.48 15.75
C VAL A 73 2.53 15.99 15.61
N ASN A 74 3.20 16.44 14.54
CA ASN A 74 3.61 17.85 14.34
C ASN A 74 3.64 18.28 12.86
N GLY A 75 3.02 17.51 11.96
CA GLY A 75 3.30 17.55 10.54
C GLY A 75 2.18 18.07 9.64
N THR A 76 2.59 18.50 8.44
CA THR A 76 1.71 18.79 7.32
C THR A 76 1.11 17.49 6.80
N ARG A 77 -0.23 17.42 6.81
CA ARG A 77 -0.97 16.39 6.09
C ARG A 77 -1.08 16.81 4.62
N THR A 78 -1.03 15.83 3.74
CA THR A 78 -1.14 16.08 2.30
C THR A 78 -2.28 15.24 1.73
N ILE A 79 -2.96 15.78 0.72
CA ILE A 79 -4.02 15.04 0.03
C ILE A 79 -3.42 14.38 -1.20
N ILE A 80 -3.62 13.08 -1.32
CA ILE A 80 -3.29 12.31 -2.52
C ILE A 80 -4.55 11.65 -3.06
N THR A 81 -4.48 11.19 -4.30
CA THR A 81 -5.54 10.40 -4.91
C THR A 81 -5.04 9.01 -5.27
N LEU A 82 -5.90 8.01 -5.12
CA LEU A 82 -5.64 6.64 -5.54
C LEU A 82 -6.83 6.09 -6.34
N PRO A 83 -6.60 5.27 -7.39
CA PRO A 83 -7.65 4.52 -8.04
C PRO A 83 -8.18 3.42 -7.10
N ASN A 84 -9.48 3.18 -7.15
CA ASN A 84 -10.14 2.06 -6.48
C ASN A 84 -10.46 0.93 -7.49
N VAL A 85 -10.92 -0.20 -6.98
CA VAL A 85 -11.27 -1.37 -7.81
C VAL A 85 -12.43 -1.15 -8.80
N ASN A 86 -13.18 -0.05 -8.67
CA ASN A 86 -14.25 0.34 -9.58
C ASN A 86 -13.77 1.29 -10.68
N GLY A 87 -12.47 1.62 -10.71
CA GLY A 87 -11.88 2.57 -11.67
C GLY A 87 -12.16 4.04 -11.34
N GLN A 88 -12.68 4.31 -10.14
CA GLN A 88 -12.89 5.67 -9.64
C GLN A 88 -11.67 6.11 -8.83
N TYR A 89 -11.47 7.43 -8.76
CA TYR A 89 -10.40 8.04 -8.00
C TYR A 89 -10.91 8.51 -6.64
N GLU A 90 -10.21 8.11 -5.58
CA GLU A 90 -10.54 8.45 -4.20
C GLU A 90 -9.43 9.26 -3.54
N GLN A 91 -9.82 10.26 -2.75
CA GLN A 91 -8.91 11.14 -2.05
C GLN A 91 -8.60 10.62 -0.65
N PHE A 92 -7.33 10.69 -0.27
CA PHE A 92 -6.83 10.32 1.04
C PHE A 92 -6.00 11.47 1.62
N GLU A 93 -6.29 11.83 2.86
CA GLU A 93 -5.41 12.67 3.66
C GLU A 93 -4.34 11.77 4.28
N VAL A 94 -3.07 12.01 3.94
CA VAL A 94 -1.93 11.17 4.35
C VAL A 94 -0.92 11.95 5.19
N PHE A 95 -0.22 11.21 6.04
CA PHE A 95 0.91 11.67 6.82
C PHE A 95 1.98 10.57 6.90
N GLU A 96 3.22 10.95 7.17
CA GLU A 96 4.33 10.01 7.30
C GLU A 96 4.19 9.16 8.57
N ALA A 97 4.22 7.85 8.39
CA ALA A 97 4.16 6.83 9.42
C ALA A 97 5.29 5.83 9.16
N SER A 98 6.53 6.29 9.41
CA SER A 98 7.73 5.50 9.14
C SER A 98 7.75 4.21 9.96
N ASN A 99 8.19 3.11 9.34
CA ASN A 99 8.47 1.85 10.03
C ASN A 99 9.95 1.72 10.42
N PHE A 100 10.77 2.76 10.23
CA PHE A 100 12.19 2.76 10.56
C PHE A 100 12.44 3.62 11.79
N GLU A 101 13.36 3.19 12.66
CA GLU A 101 13.96 4.10 13.64
C GLU A 101 14.67 5.27 12.96
N ALA A 102 14.82 6.39 13.68
CA ALA A 102 15.34 7.64 13.13
C ALA A 102 16.70 7.49 12.43
N ASP A 103 17.62 6.74 13.03
CA ASP A 103 18.97 6.52 12.49
C ASP A 103 18.96 5.69 11.19
N LEU A 104 18.04 4.72 11.09
CA LEU A 104 17.87 3.91 9.89
C LEU A 104 17.16 4.70 8.78
N GLN A 105 16.15 5.50 9.15
CA GLN A 105 15.45 6.38 8.23
C GLN A 105 16.39 7.44 7.63
N ALA A 106 17.35 7.95 8.41
CA ALA A 106 18.36 8.89 7.95
C ALA A 106 19.32 8.28 6.91
N GLN A 107 19.63 6.97 7.03
CA GLN A 107 20.46 6.25 6.08
C GLN A 107 19.71 5.92 4.77
N PHE A 108 18.39 5.71 4.84
CA PHE A 108 17.54 5.36 3.70
C PHE A 108 16.36 6.33 3.53
N PRO A 109 16.61 7.63 3.23
CA PRO A 109 15.57 8.66 3.21
C PRO A 109 14.55 8.51 2.06
N GLU A 110 14.88 7.69 1.06
CA GLU A 110 14.02 7.41 -0.08
C GLU A 110 13.00 6.29 0.17
N ILE A 111 13.17 5.52 1.26
CA ILE A 111 12.27 4.44 1.65
C ILE A 111 11.39 4.96 2.78
N ARG A 112 10.09 5.10 2.52
CA ARG A 112 9.15 5.70 3.48
C ARG A 112 7.84 4.94 3.53
N ALA A 113 7.10 5.16 4.61
CA ALA A 113 5.77 4.63 4.81
C ALA A 113 4.83 5.73 5.27
N TYR A 114 3.59 5.63 4.82
CA TYR A 114 2.54 6.61 5.03
C TYR A 114 1.27 5.91 5.50
N SER A 115 0.56 6.60 6.38
CA SER A 115 -0.78 6.23 6.80
C SER A 115 -1.73 7.33 6.35
N GLY A 116 -2.95 6.95 5.97
CA GLY A 116 -3.94 7.91 5.52
C GLY A 116 -5.36 7.56 5.89
N GLN A 117 -6.21 8.58 5.86
CA GLN A 117 -7.64 8.50 6.07
C GLN A 117 -8.36 8.95 4.80
N GLY A 118 -9.34 8.18 4.34
CA GLY A 118 -10.13 8.53 3.17
C GLY A 118 -10.99 9.76 3.42
N ILE A 119 -11.00 10.67 2.45
CA ILE A 119 -11.86 11.86 2.40
C ILE A 119 -13.15 11.51 1.63
N THR A 120 -13.00 10.83 0.49
CA THR A 120 -14.12 10.36 -0.34
C THR A 120 -14.88 9.24 0.37
N ASP A 121 -14.15 8.27 0.95
CA ASP A 121 -14.69 7.24 1.84
C ASP A 121 -14.12 7.40 3.24
N LYS A 122 -14.92 7.96 4.15
CA LYS A 122 -14.51 8.24 5.54
C LYS A 122 -14.23 6.99 6.38
N TYR A 123 -14.58 5.81 5.90
CA TYR A 123 -14.33 4.55 6.60
C TYR A 123 -13.11 3.81 6.06
N ALA A 124 -12.46 4.35 5.03
CA ALA A 124 -11.28 3.75 4.43
C ALA A 124 -10.00 4.28 5.07
N THR A 125 -9.10 3.38 5.45
CA THR A 125 -7.75 3.74 5.91
C THR A 125 -6.71 3.19 4.96
N LEU A 126 -5.71 4.02 4.64
CA LEU A 126 -4.64 3.71 3.70
C LEU A 126 -3.34 3.41 4.44
N LYS A 127 -2.65 2.35 4.02
CA LYS A 127 -1.23 2.15 4.27
C LYS A 127 -0.49 2.14 2.94
N LEU A 128 0.50 3.02 2.78
CA LEU A 128 1.26 3.20 1.54
C LEU A 128 2.75 3.17 1.85
N SER A 129 3.48 2.27 1.19
CA SER A 129 4.94 2.27 1.19
C SER A 129 5.44 2.83 -0.13
N ILE A 130 6.52 3.61 -0.08
CA ILE A 130 7.20 4.14 -1.26
C ILE A 130 8.71 3.89 -1.14
N SER A 131 9.33 3.57 -2.27
CA SER A 131 10.77 3.41 -2.42
C SER A 131 11.17 3.81 -3.86
N PRO A 132 12.47 3.82 -4.20
CA PRO A 132 12.91 3.97 -5.59
C PRO A 132 12.30 2.92 -6.54
N GLN A 133 11.90 1.74 -6.02
CA GLN A 133 11.25 0.66 -6.78
C GLN A 133 9.72 0.84 -6.89
N GLY A 134 9.20 2.03 -6.60
CA GLY A 134 7.77 2.31 -6.70
C GLY A 134 7.02 2.17 -5.37
N ILE A 135 5.70 1.99 -5.49
CA ILE A 135 4.79 1.98 -4.33
C ILE A 135 4.09 0.64 -4.13
N GLN A 136 3.63 0.41 -2.91
CA GLN A 136 2.64 -0.62 -2.62
C GLN A 136 1.64 -0.06 -1.63
N THR A 137 0.37 -0.41 -1.80
CA THR A 137 -0.68 0.04 -0.89
C THR A 137 -1.49 -1.12 -0.33
N MET A 138 -2.16 -0.84 0.78
CA MET A 138 -3.28 -1.60 1.31
C MET A 138 -4.32 -0.60 1.82
N VAL A 139 -5.52 -0.66 1.24
CA VAL A 139 -6.68 0.13 1.67
C VAL A 139 -7.60 -0.78 2.46
N PHE A 140 -7.74 -0.50 3.74
CA PHE A 140 -8.72 -1.17 4.58
C PHE A 140 -10.10 -0.57 4.33
N ARG A 141 -11.09 -1.43 4.16
CA ARG A 141 -12.49 -1.03 3.99
C ARG A 141 -13.33 -1.61 5.12
N THR A 142 -14.36 -0.89 5.51
CA THR A 142 -15.39 -1.41 6.42
C THR A 142 -16.41 -2.20 5.61
N ASP A 143 -16.76 -3.41 6.07
CA ASP A 143 -17.72 -4.33 5.44
C ASP A 143 -17.46 -4.72 3.98
N LYS A 144 -16.25 -4.47 3.47
CA LYS A 144 -15.82 -4.83 2.11
C LYS A 144 -14.42 -5.44 2.15
N PRO A 145 -14.03 -6.24 1.13
CA PRO A 145 -12.66 -6.70 1.01
C PRO A 145 -11.68 -5.54 0.91
N ASN A 146 -10.52 -5.69 1.55
CA ASN A 146 -9.43 -4.72 1.43
C ASN A 146 -8.92 -4.68 -0.02
N GLU A 147 -8.47 -3.50 -0.43
CA GLU A 147 -7.94 -3.25 -1.78
C GLU A 147 -6.42 -3.07 -1.73
N PHE A 148 -5.75 -3.43 -2.83
CA PHE A 148 -4.31 -3.37 -2.97
C PHE A 148 -3.95 -2.72 -4.30
N ILE A 149 -2.85 -1.97 -4.28
CA ILE A 149 -2.18 -1.47 -5.47
C ILE A 149 -0.74 -1.98 -5.43
N GLU A 150 -0.35 -2.71 -6.46
CA GLU A 150 0.99 -3.31 -6.59
C GLU A 150 1.55 -3.11 -7.99
N PRO A 151 2.88 -3.05 -8.16
CA PRO A 151 3.51 -3.00 -9.47
C PRO A 151 3.08 -4.19 -10.33
N TYR A 152 2.71 -3.91 -11.58
CA TYR A 152 2.33 -4.90 -12.59
C TYR A 152 3.38 -5.02 -13.68
N SER A 153 3.91 -3.90 -14.17
CA SER A 153 5.00 -3.90 -15.15
C SER A 153 6.36 -4.01 -14.48
N LYS A 154 7.33 -4.64 -15.15
CA LYS A 154 8.70 -4.82 -14.66
C LYS A 154 9.45 -3.50 -14.42
N ASP A 155 9.08 -2.45 -15.14
CA ASP A 155 9.63 -1.09 -14.98
C ASP A 155 8.92 -0.28 -13.88
N HIS A 156 7.94 -0.87 -13.19
CA HIS A 156 7.17 -0.28 -12.09
C HIS A 156 6.43 1.01 -12.46
N THR A 157 6.06 1.17 -13.74
CA THR A 157 5.25 2.30 -14.24
C THR A 157 3.75 2.00 -14.26
N VAL A 158 3.37 0.73 -14.42
CA VAL A 158 1.98 0.26 -14.45
C VAL A 158 1.71 -0.55 -13.19
N TYR A 159 0.57 -0.28 -12.56
CA TYR A 159 0.13 -0.89 -11.31
C TYR A 159 -1.21 -1.60 -11.48
N ALA A 160 -1.35 -2.74 -10.81
CA ALA A 160 -2.60 -3.46 -10.69
C ALA A 160 -3.35 -3.04 -9.43
N VAL A 161 -4.62 -2.66 -9.60
CA VAL A 161 -5.57 -2.34 -8.54
C VAL A 161 -6.55 -3.48 -8.41
N PHE A 162 -6.64 -4.07 -7.22
CA PHE A 162 -7.44 -5.27 -7.01
C PHE A 162 -7.91 -5.41 -5.57
N LYS A 163 -8.98 -6.20 -5.40
CA LYS A 163 -9.50 -6.60 -4.08
C LYS A 163 -8.79 -7.87 -3.60
N SER A 164 -8.69 -8.01 -2.28
CA SER A 164 -8.30 -9.27 -1.66
C SER A 164 -9.20 -10.41 -2.15
N ASN A 165 -8.61 -11.41 -2.81
CA ASN A 165 -9.32 -12.62 -3.19
C ASN A 165 -8.44 -13.81 -2.80
N ARG A 166 -8.83 -14.51 -1.73
CA ARG A 166 -8.16 -15.74 -1.30
C ARG A 166 -9.15 -16.89 -1.43
N THR A 167 -8.93 -17.77 -2.39
CA THR A 167 -9.54 -19.10 -2.41
C THR A 167 -8.81 -19.98 -1.39
N LYS A 168 -9.42 -20.17 -0.21
CA LYS A 168 -8.88 -21.07 0.83
C LYS A 168 -8.73 -22.48 0.25
N GLY A 169 -7.58 -23.11 0.48
CA GLY A 169 -7.32 -24.51 0.09
C GLY A 169 -6.87 -24.73 -1.36
N ASN A 170 -6.58 -23.68 -2.12
CA ASN A 170 -6.16 -23.81 -3.52
C ASN A 170 -4.64 -23.96 -3.72
N LEU A 171 -3.86 -23.97 -2.63
CA LEU A 171 -2.43 -24.27 -2.71
C LEU A 171 -2.26 -25.78 -2.79
N ALA A 172 -1.52 -26.27 -3.80
CA ALA A 172 -1.27 -27.70 -4.03
C ALA A 172 -0.54 -28.37 -2.86
N TRP A 173 0.11 -27.57 -2.00
CA TRP A 173 0.86 -28.03 -0.85
C TRP A 173 0.54 -27.16 0.38
N SER A 174 0.26 -27.80 1.51
CA SER A 174 0.14 -27.14 2.81
C SER A 174 1.40 -27.38 3.60
N CYS A 175 2.13 -26.32 3.92
CA CYS A 175 3.22 -26.37 4.89
C CYS A 175 2.63 -26.63 6.28
N THR A 176 2.86 -27.81 6.84
CA THR A 176 2.55 -28.09 8.24
C THR A 176 3.83 -27.96 9.04
N THR A 177 3.86 -27.08 10.03
CA THR A 177 4.95 -27.04 11.00
C THR A 177 4.60 -27.97 12.17
N GLU A 178 5.52 -28.85 12.57
CA GLU A 178 5.36 -29.75 13.74
C GLU A 178 5.51 -29.01 15.09
N ASP A 179 5.03 -27.76 15.19
CA ASP A 179 5.17 -26.95 16.41
C ASP A 179 4.15 -27.30 17.50
N LYS A 180 3.29 -28.30 17.26
CA LYS A 180 2.18 -28.66 18.16
C LYS A 180 2.68 -28.97 19.58
N ASN A 181 3.78 -29.71 19.70
CA ASN A 181 4.36 -30.05 21.01
C ASN A 181 4.96 -28.84 21.74
N LEU A 182 5.50 -27.87 21.01
CA LEU A 182 6.13 -26.67 21.58
C LEU A 182 5.04 -25.69 22.06
N ILE A 183 3.98 -25.51 21.26
CA ILE A 183 2.80 -24.71 21.63
C ILE A 183 2.08 -25.31 22.84
N THR A 184 1.89 -26.64 22.87
CA THR A 184 1.24 -27.31 24.02
C THR A 184 2.05 -27.14 25.30
N LYS A 185 3.38 -27.34 25.26
CA LYS A 185 4.26 -27.14 26.42
C LYS A 185 4.25 -25.69 26.93
N VAL A 186 4.27 -24.71 26.03
CA VAL A 186 4.18 -23.29 26.41
C VAL A 186 2.81 -22.98 27.02
N SER A 187 1.72 -23.49 26.44
CA SER A 187 0.36 -23.29 26.95
C SER A 187 0.15 -23.92 28.33
N GLU A 188 0.79 -25.06 28.62
CA GLU A 188 0.74 -25.71 29.94
C GLU A 188 1.50 -24.91 31.01
N GLN A 189 2.50 -24.12 30.61
CA GLN A 189 3.31 -23.28 31.50
C GLN A 189 2.71 -21.90 31.77
N ILE A 190 1.68 -21.49 31.01
CA ILE A 190 0.99 -20.20 31.21
C ILE A 190 -0.23 -20.42 32.12
N PRO A 191 -0.21 -19.97 33.39
CA PRO A 191 -1.36 -20.10 34.26
C PRO A 191 -2.56 -19.33 33.69
N ALA A 192 -3.68 -20.04 33.49
CA ALA A 192 -4.91 -19.52 32.88
C ALA A 192 -5.52 -18.30 33.60
N SER A 193 -5.07 -18.00 34.83
CA SER A 193 -5.56 -16.90 35.67
C SER A 193 -4.96 -15.52 35.35
N ASN A 194 -3.92 -15.43 34.52
CA ASN A 194 -3.19 -14.17 34.26
C ASN A 194 -3.32 -13.63 32.84
N PHE A 195 -4.37 -14.03 32.09
CA PHE A 195 -4.78 -13.26 30.92
C PHE A 195 -5.54 -12.02 31.38
N ASN A 196 -4.81 -11.07 31.98
CA ASN A 196 -5.25 -9.69 31.96
C ASN A 196 -5.38 -9.32 30.49
N LYS A 197 -6.62 -9.33 29.97
CA LYS A 197 -6.92 -8.76 28.67
C LYS A 197 -6.35 -7.36 28.73
N PHE A 198 -5.32 -7.09 27.94
CA PHE A 198 -4.79 -5.74 27.78
C PHE A 198 -5.98 -4.87 27.37
N ASN A 199 -6.46 -4.08 28.33
CA ASN A 199 -7.63 -3.23 28.20
C ASN A 199 -7.21 -1.75 28.13
N ASP A 200 -5.92 -1.49 27.97
CA ASP A 200 -5.46 -0.16 27.63
C ASP A 200 -5.58 0.01 26.11
N THR A 201 -6.17 1.12 25.69
CA THR A 201 -6.26 1.51 24.29
C THR A 201 -4.96 2.19 23.85
N THR A 202 -3.81 1.77 24.39
CA THR A 202 -2.52 2.42 24.14
C THR A 202 -1.80 1.76 22.98
N LEU A 203 -1.44 2.57 21.99
CA LEU A 203 -0.59 2.12 20.89
C LEU A 203 0.84 1.91 21.42
N ARG A 204 1.38 0.70 21.29
CA ARG A 204 2.75 0.37 21.72
C ARG A 204 3.65 0.22 20.51
N THR A 205 4.74 0.98 20.48
CA THR A 205 5.79 0.84 19.48
C THR A 205 6.85 -0.14 19.97
N MET A 206 7.07 -1.22 19.22
CA MET A 206 8.08 -2.23 19.49
C MET A 206 9.23 -2.13 18.50
N ARG A 207 10.44 -2.40 18.98
CA ARG A 207 11.65 -2.46 18.16
C ARG A 207 11.79 -3.87 17.56
N LEU A 208 11.90 -3.95 16.25
CA LEU A 208 12.01 -5.18 15.48
C LEU A 208 13.42 -5.30 14.90
N ALA A 209 14.14 -6.34 15.29
CA ALA A 209 15.34 -6.78 14.60
C ALA A 209 14.94 -7.90 13.63
N GLN A 210 15.22 -7.72 12.34
CA GLN A 210 14.84 -8.67 11.29
C GLN A 210 16.04 -9.01 10.41
N SER A 211 16.24 -10.31 10.17
CA SER A 211 17.24 -10.84 9.24
C SER A 211 16.57 -11.63 8.12
N CYS A 212 17.22 -11.71 6.96
CA CYS A 212 16.83 -12.62 5.88
C CYS A 212 18.03 -13.46 5.42
N ASN A 213 17.74 -14.57 4.74
CA ASN A 213 18.74 -15.37 4.04
C ASN A 213 19.14 -14.74 2.70
N GLY A 214 20.16 -15.32 2.06
CA GLY A 214 20.65 -14.86 0.76
C GLY A 214 19.64 -15.03 -0.36
N GLU A 215 18.81 -16.07 -0.31
CA GLU A 215 17.74 -16.34 -1.29
C GLU A 215 16.71 -15.22 -1.32
N TYR A 216 16.30 -14.72 -0.15
CA TYR A 216 15.40 -13.57 -0.05
C TYR A 216 16.07 -12.30 -0.61
N ALA A 217 17.33 -12.03 -0.25
CA ALA A 217 18.05 -10.87 -0.74
C ALA A 217 18.18 -10.89 -2.28
N ASN A 218 18.57 -12.04 -2.84
CA ASN A 218 18.69 -12.27 -4.28
C ASN A 218 17.34 -12.14 -4.99
N TYR A 219 16.24 -12.59 -4.38
CA TYR A 219 14.90 -12.39 -4.93
C TYR A 219 14.61 -10.90 -5.15
N PHE A 220 15.02 -10.01 -4.24
CA PHE A 220 14.88 -8.55 -4.39
C PHE A 220 16.00 -7.88 -5.20
N GLY A 221 16.93 -8.65 -5.76
CA GLY A 221 18.02 -8.16 -6.61
C GLY A 221 19.25 -7.67 -5.84
N ALA A 222 19.34 -7.96 -4.53
CA ALA A 222 20.51 -7.66 -3.73
C ALA A 222 21.46 -8.86 -3.69
N SER A 223 22.57 -8.78 -4.43
CA SER A 223 23.64 -9.80 -4.45
C SER A 223 24.87 -9.41 -3.62
N SER A 224 24.89 -8.19 -3.08
CA SER A 224 25.95 -7.70 -2.20
C SER A 224 25.40 -6.77 -1.13
N ALA A 225 26.17 -6.56 -0.05
CA ALA A 225 25.80 -5.67 1.05
C ALA A 225 25.56 -4.21 0.60
N ALA A 226 26.20 -3.77 -0.50
CA ALA A 226 25.98 -2.45 -1.08
C ALA A 226 24.54 -2.22 -1.56
N GLN A 227 23.77 -3.30 -1.79
CA GLN A 227 22.40 -3.26 -2.28
C GLN A 227 21.36 -3.51 -1.17
N VAL A 228 21.75 -3.39 0.10
CA VAL A 228 20.87 -3.61 1.26
C VAL A 228 19.58 -2.78 1.21
N GLY A 229 19.61 -1.61 0.58
CA GLY A 229 18.42 -0.76 0.38
C GLY A 229 17.27 -1.46 -0.36
N LEU A 230 17.56 -2.40 -1.27
CA LEU A 230 16.54 -3.18 -1.99
C LEU A 230 15.78 -4.12 -1.03
N VAL A 231 16.52 -4.72 -0.09
CA VAL A 231 15.95 -5.62 0.93
C VAL A 231 15.16 -4.80 1.95
N LEU A 232 15.69 -3.66 2.40
CA LEU A 232 15.00 -2.76 3.31
C LEU A 232 13.72 -2.18 2.72
N ALA A 233 13.68 -1.90 1.41
CA ALA A 233 12.47 -1.47 0.72
C ALA A 233 11.39 -2.57 0.78
N ALA A 234 11.77 -3.84 0.59
CA ALA A 234 10.85 -4.97 0.68
C ALA A 234 10.34 -5.21 2.11
N PHE A 235 11.22 -5.09 3.11
CA PHE A 235 10.82 -5.14 4.53
C PHE A 235 9.86 -4.01 4.87
N ASN A 236 10.17 -2.77 4.47
CA ASN A 236 9.30 -1.62 4.69
C ASN A 236 7.93 -1.79 4.04
N ALA A 237 7.88 -2.29 2.80
CA ALA A 237 6.60 -2.52 2.10
C ALA A 237 5.73 -3.58 2.81
N THR A 238 6.36 -4.65 3.29
CA THR A 238 5.68 -5.70 4.07
C THR A 238 5.20 -5.15 5.42
N LEU A 239 6.09 -4.48 6.16
CA LEU A 239 5.78 -3.90 7.47
C LEU A 239 4.70 -2.83 7.39
N THR A 240 4.67 -2.02 6.34
CA THR A 240 3.62 -1.01 6.16
C THR A 240 2.22 -1.63 6.16
N ARG A 241 2.06 -2.81 5.54
CA ARG A 241 0.79 -3.54 5.52
C ARG A 241 0.52 -4.27 6.84
N CYS A 242 1.55 -4.94 7.38
CA CYS A 242 1.45 -5.67 8.65
C CYS A 242 1.13 -4.73 9.82
N ASN A 243 1.80 -3.59 9.93
CA ASN A 243 1.53 -2.55 10.93
C ASN A 243 0.10 -2.03 10.79
N GLY A 244 -0.47 -1.93 9.57
CA GLY A 244 -1.90 -1.63 9.41
C GLY A 244 -2.83 -2.62 10.09
N VAL A 245 -2.49 -3.90 10.09
CA VAL A 245 -3.25 -4.94 10.81
C VAL A 245 -2.94 -4.90 12.31
N TYR A 246 -1.67 -4.81 12.69
CA TYR A 246 -1.24 -4.83 14.08
C TYR A 246 -1.72 -3.61 14.87
N GLU A 247 -1.73 -2.43 14.27
CA GLU A 247 -2.27 -1.22 14.89
C GLU A 247 -3.79 -1.35 15.11
N LYS A 248 -4.51 -1.90 14.12
CA LYS A 248 -5.96 -2.07 14.17
C LYS A 248 -6.41 -3.13 15.17
N ASP A 249 -5.75 -4.29 15.16
CA ASP A 249 -6.23 -5.47 15.88
C ASP A 249 -5.52 -5.68 17.23
N LEU A 250 -4.28 -5.19 17.37
CA LEU A 250 -3.44 -5.42 18.55
C LEU A 250 -2.97 -4.14 19.24
N ALA A 251 -3.23 -2.96 18.67
CA ALA A 251 -2.64 -1.69 19.11
C ALA A 251 -1.09 -1.77 19.21
N LEU A 252 -0.45 -2.43 18.25
CA LEU A 252 1.00 -2.57 18.15
C LEU A 252 1.54 -1.96 16.84
N HIS A 253 2.68 -1.28 16.93
CA HIS A 253 3.45 -0.81 15.78
C HIS A 253 4.88 -1.33 15.85
N LEU A 254 5.43 -1.84 14.75
CA LEU A 254 6.79 -2.36 14.69
C LEU A 254 7.72 -1.37 13.96
N ASN A 255 8.80 -0.96 14.63
CA ASN A 255 9.89 -0.17 14.07
C ASN A 255 11.12 -1.04 13.82
N LEU A 256 11.60 -1.08 12.58
CA LEU A 256 12.84 -1.73 12.20
C LEU A 256 14.05 -0.95 12.76
N VAL A 257 14.96 -1.67 13.41
CA VAL A 257 16.22 -1.15 13.98
C VAL A 257 17.45 -1.55 13.18
#